data_AF-A0A318R6Q6-F1
#
_entry.id   AF-A0A318R6Q6-F1
#
_cell.length_a   1.000
_cell.length_b   1.000
_cell.length_c   1.000
_cell.angle_alpha   90.00
_cell.angle_beta   90.00
_cell.angle_gamma   90.00
#
_symmetry.space_group_name_H-M   'P 1'
#
loop_
_entity.id
_entity.type
_entity.pdbx_description
1 polymer ?
#
loop_
_entity_poly.entity_id
_entity_poly.type
_entity_poly.pdbx_seq_one_letter_code
_entity_poly.pdbx_strand_id
1 'polypeptide(L)'
;MGICRSPTYWNWSMSTTHPKEACTDQIFGQEEECQFLEKGILKKTCSACVCMTCQHFNYSSDKHCRTILSCHVHRRLIPHGDHLISRCLLWRRLREKEIGWCPEVA
;
A
#
# COMPACT_ATOMS: atom_id res chain seq x y z
N MET A 1 -23.76 -56.09 -21.68
CA MET A 1 -23.88 -55.32 -22.94
C MET A 1 -24.24 -53.89 -22.57
N GLY A 2 -23.45 -52.92 -23.03
CA GLY A 2 -23.71 -51.51 -22.73
C GLY A 2 -22.50 -50.65 -23.06
N ILE A 3 -22.35 -50.35 -24.35
CA ILE A 3 -21.39 -49.41 -24.92
C ILE A 3 -21.90 -48.01 -24.59
N CYS A 4 -21.10 -47.11 -24.01
CA CYS A 4 -21.40 -45.68 -24.02
C CYS A 4 -20.12 -44.88 -24.29
N ARG A 5 -20.20 -44.12 -25.39
CA ARG A 5 -19.17 -43.29 -26.01
C ARG A 5 -18.85 -42.06 -25.12
N SER A 6 -17.61 -41.55 -25.25
CA SER A 6 -17.22 -40.20 -24.80
C SER A 6 -17.90 -39.11 -25.67
N PRO A 7 -17.51 -37.81 -25.63
CA PRO A 7 -17.05 -36.91 -24.56
C PRO A 7 -17.83 -35.57 -24.64
N THR A 8 -18.30 -34.99 -23.53
CA THR A 8 -18.80 -33.60 -23.56
C THR A 8 -18.36 -32.79 -22.36
N TYR A 9 -17.40 -31.91 -22.65
CA TYR A 9 -17.38 -30.50 -22.30
C TYR A 9 -17.50 -30.13 -20.81
N TRP A 10 -16.37 -29.62 -20.32
CA TRP A 10 -16.14 -28.88 -19.07
C TRP A 10 -17.38 -28.25 -18.45
N ASN A 11 -17.77 -28.76 -17.29
CA ASN A 11 -18.49 -27.98 -16.28
C ASN A 11 -17.89 -28.32 -14.91
N TRP A 12 -16.75 -27.71 -14.60
CA TRP A 12 -16.31 -27.59 -13.22
C TRP A 12 -16.53 -26.14 -12.80
N SER A 13 -17.65 -25.93 -12.12
CA SER A 13 -17.97 -24.73 -11.35
C SER A 13 -16.83 -24.50 -10.37
N MET A 14 -15.94 -23.55 -10.63
CA MET A 14 -14.93 -23.13 -9.65
C MET A 14 -15.65 -22.49 -8.48
N SER A 15 -15.92 -23.31 -7.46
CA SER A 15 -16.15 -22.88 -6.10
C SER A 15 -14.88 -22.17 -5.63
N THR A 16 -14.86 -20.85 -5.75
CA THR A 16 -13.85 -19.98 -5.16
C THR A 16 -13.98 -20.05 -3.65
N THR A 17 -13.28 -21.00 -3.03
CA THR A 17 -12.89 -20.87 -1.62
C THR A 17 -11.82 -19.79 -1.55
N HIS A 18 -12.27 -18.53 -1.54
CA HIS A 18 -11.43 -17.40 -1.17
C HIS A 18 -11.04 -17.59 0.30
N PRO A 19 -9.75 -17.65 0.65
CA PRO A 19 -9.32 -17.52 2.02
C PRO A 19 -9.71 -16.11 2.48
N LYS A 20 -10.62 -16.10 3.44
CA LYS A 20 -10.94 -15.06 4.41
C LYS A 20 -9.68 -14.51 5.09
N GLU A 21 -8.89 -13.73 4.37
CA GLU A 21 -8.09 -12.69 4.99
C GLU A 21 -9.02 -11.51 5.21
N ALA A 22 -9.45 -11.36 6.46
CA ALA A 22 -10.20 -10.21 6.91
C ALA A 22 -9.32 -8.96 6.75
N CYS A 23 -9.39 -8.32 5.58
CA CYS A 23 -9.05 -6.90 5.46
C CYS A 23 -9.94 -6.20 6.47
N THR A 24 -9.33 -5.69 7.53
CA THR A 24 -10.04 -4.97 8.57
C THR A 24 -10.47 -3.64 7.98
N ASP A 25 -11.58 -3.66 7.23
CA ASP A 25 -12.32 -2.51 6.72
C ASP A 25 -13.09 -1.82 7.86
N GLN A 26 -12.40 -1.54 8.97
CA GLN A 26 -12.91 -0.72 10.05
C GLN A 26 -12.08 0.56 10.17
N ILE A 27 -12.11 1.36 9.12
CA ILE A 27 -12.00 2.82 9.24
C ILE A 27 -13.22 3.40 8.49
N PHE A 28 -14.42 3.09 8.99
CA PHE A 28 -15.63 3.75 8.54
C PHE A 28 -15.77 5.05 9.34
N GLY A 29 -15.75 6.18 8.64
CA GLY A 29 -16.65 7.27 8.99
C GLY A 29 -16.14 8.37 9.91
N GLN A 30 -14.90 8.83 9.77
CA GLN A 30 -14.65 10.25 9.94
C GLN A 30 -13.84 10.75 8.75
N GLU A 31 -14.32 11.83 8.16
CA GLU A 31 -13.56 12.70 7.28
C GLU A 31 -12.48 13.35 8.16
N GLU A 32 -11.52 12.55 8.63
CA GLU A 32 -10.36 13.05 9.32
C GLU A 32 -9.58 13.81 8.26
N GLU A 33 -9.87 15.11 8.19
CA GLU A 33 -9.14 16.09 7.41
C GLU A 33 -7.71 16.09 7.95
N CYS A 34 -6.92 15.14 7.46
CA CYS A 34 -5.53 14.99 7.82
C CYS A 34 -4.85 16.28 7.39
N GLN A 35 -4.47 17.10 8.37
CA GLN A 35 -3.77 18.33 8.10
C GLN A 35 -2.43 18.02 7.43
N PHE A 36 -1.99 18.91 6.55
CA PHE A 36 -0.66 18.80 5.96
C PHE A 36 0.42 18.95 7.03
N LEU A 37 1.55 18.30 6.79
CA LEU A 37 2.77 18.51 7.57
C LEU A 37 3.14 19.99 7.54
N GLU A 38 3.29 20.57 8.73
CA GLU A 38 3.66 21.97 8.89
C GLU A 38 5.10 22.20 8.42
N LYS A 39 5.37 23.42 7.92
CA LYS A 39 6.72 23.80 7.48
C LYS A 39 7.69 23.71 8.66
N GLY A 40 8.57 22.72 8.63
CA GLY A 40 9.58 22.48 9.67
C GLY A 40 9.71 21.01 10.10
N ILE A 41 8.68 20.19 9.88
CA ILE A 41 8.73 18.75 10.20
C ILE A 41 9.42 17.96 9.07
N LEU A 42 9.36 18.48 7.84
CA LEU A 42 10.09 17.95 6.70
C LEU A 42 11.44 18.66 6.55
N LYS A 43 12.52 17.88 6.51
CA LYS A 43 13.88 18.34 6.23
C LYS A 43 14.23 18.03 4.79
N LYS A 44 14.63 19.04 4.02
CA LYS A 44 15.14 18.86 2.65
C LYS A 44 16.37 17.93 2.65
N THR A 45 16.52 17.15 1.59
CA THR A 45 17.66 16.26 1.39
C THR A 45 18.08 16.22 -0.08
N CYS A 46 19.36 15.99 -0.33
CA CYS A 46 19.92 15.78 -1.68
C CYS A 46 20.26 14.31 -1.95
N SER A 47 19.82 13.40 -1.08
CA SER A 47 20.10 11.96 -1.15
C SER A 47 18.83 11.17 -1.43
N ALA A 48 18.95 9.85 -1.64
CA ALA A 48 17.80 8.95 -1.72
C ALA A 48 17.04 8.78 -0.38
N CYS A 49 17.46 9.43 0.70
CA CYS A 49 16.79 9.41 2.01
C CYS A 49 15.64 10.43 2.04
N VAL A 50 14.56 10.13 1.32
CA VAL A 50 13.36 10.98 1.16
C VAL A 50 12.15 10.31 1.80
N CYS A 51 11.02 11.00 1.95
CA CYS A 51 9.83 10.39 2.54
C CYS A 51 9.39 9.16 1.76
N MET A 52 9.43 9.17 0.43
CA MET A 52 9.07 8.01 -0.41
C MET A 52 9.85 6.73 -0.07
N THR A 53 11.06 6.84 0.51
CA THR A 53 11.89 5.70 0.92
C THR A 53 11.85 5.42 2.42
N CYS A 54 10.97 6.10 3.14
CA CYS A 54 10.77 5.95 4.58
C CYS A 54 9.82 4.79 4.89
N GLN A 55 10.10 4.02 5.94
CA GLN A 55 9.18 2.97 6.44
C GLN A 55 7.82 3.53 6.89
N HIS A 56 7.75 4.82 7.24
CA HIS A 56 6.52 5.46 7.73
C HIS A 56 5.70 6.12 6.62
N PHE A 57 6.14 6.04 5.37
CA PHE A 57 5.43 6.59 4.24
C PHE A 57 4.24 5.72 3.88
N ASN A 58 3.12 6.37 3.60
CA ASN A 58 1.90 5.73 3.12
C ASN A 58 1.50 6.35 1.80
N TYR A 59 1.20 5.47 0.85
CA TYR A 59 0.53 5.78 -0.39
C TYR A 59 -0.84 5.12 -0.36
N SER A 60 -1.88 5.91 -0.53
CA SER A 60 -3.26 5.44 -0.62
C SER A 60 -4.04 6.27 -1.63
N SER A 61 -5.30 5.92 -1.86
CA SER A 61 -6.21 6.70 -2.71
C SER A 61 -7.52 6.93 -1.98
N ASP A 62 -8.12 8.10 -2.20
CA ASP A 62 -9.44 8.39 -1.67
C ASP A 62 -10.56 7.75 -2.52
N LYS A 63 -11.81 7.91 -2.09
CA LYS A 63 -13.01 7.44 -2.81
C LYS A 63 -13.19 8.04 -4.21
N HIS A 64 -12.45 9.10 -4.54
CA HIS A 64 -12.45 9.76 -5.85
C HIS A 64 -11.17 9.45 -6.65
N CYS A 65 -10.42 8.40 -6.26
CA CYS A 65 -9.17 7.99 -6.89
C CYS A 65 -8.08 9.08 -6.86
N ARG A 66 -8.12 9.99 -5.89
CA ARG A 66 -7.06 10.97 -5.67
C ARG A 66 -5.99 10.35 -4.80
N THR A 67 -4.74 10.50 -5.23
CA THR A 67 -3.58 10.04 -4.49
C THR A 67 -3.46 10.78 -3.15
N ILE A 68 -3.41 10.01 -2.06
CA ILE A 68 -3.12 10.49 -0.72
C ILE A 68 -1.71 10.04 -0.35
N LEU A 69 -0.88 11.02 -0.01
CA LEU A 69 0.48 10.81 0.48
C LEU A 69 0.52 11.23 1.95
N SER A 70 0.89 10.32 2.85
CA SER A 70 0.90 10.63 4.28
C SER A 70 2.08 10.00 5.01
N CYS A 71 2.33 10.47 6.23
CA CYS A 71 3.30 9.89 7.15
C CYS A 71 2.58 9.32 8.38
N HIS A 72 2.59 8.00 8.56
CA HIS A 72 1.89 7.32 9.67
C HIS A 72 2.34 7.79 11.06
N VAL A 73 3.63 8.08 11.22
CA VAL A 73 4.20 8.54 12.50
C VAL A 73 3.68 9.94 12.87
N HIS A 74 3.53 10.82 11.88
CA HIS A 74 3.05 12.17 12.12
C HIS A 74 1.54 12.31 11.96
N ARG A 75 0.84 11.27 11.47
CA ARG A 75 -0.60 11.26 11.16
C ARG A 75 -1.04 12.48 10.34
N ARG A 76 -0.23 12.84 9.34
CA ARG A 76 -0.39 14.05 8.53
C ARG A 76 -0.10 13.78 7.07
N LEU A 77 -0.69 14.60 6.20
CA LEU A 77 -0.45 14.55 4.76
C LEU A 77 0.93 15.13 4.41
N ILE A 78 1.59 14.53 3.43
CA ILE A 78 2.82 15.05 2.84
C ILE A 78 2.41 15.84 1.59
N PRO A 79 2.81 17.12 1.48
CA PRO A 79 2.54 17.90 0.27
C PRO A 79 3.06 17.20 -0.99
N HIS A 80 2.36 17.39 -2.11
CA HIS A 80 2.77 16.78 -3.37
C HIS A 80 4.17 17.32 -3.78
N GLY A 81 5.03 16.43 -4.26
CA GLY A 81 6.44 16.73 -4.56
C GLY A 81 7.39 16.68 -3.35
N ASP A 82 6.97 17.12 -2.16
CA ASP A 82 7.84 17.13 -0.97
C ASP A 82 8.31 15.74 -0.54
N HIS A 83 7.53 14.71 -0.83
CA HIS A 83 7.90 13.31 -0.57
C HIS A 83 9.14 12.83 -1.35
N LEU A 84 9.54 13.55 -2.40
CA LEU A 84 10.69 13.24 -3.26
C LEU A 84 11.93 14.07 -2.94
N ILE A 85 11.80 15.17 -2.21
CA ILE A 85 12.91 16.12 -1.95
C ILE A 85 13.16 16.35 -0.46
N SER A 86 12.28 15.84 0.40
CA SER A 86 12.36 16.00 1.85
C SER A 86 12.12 14.68 2.57
N ARG A 87 12.60 14.60 3.81
CA ARG A 87 12.37 13.50 4.74
C ARG A 87 11.74 13.99 6.04
N CYS A 88 10.95 13.14 6.69
CA CYS A 88 10.48 13.42 8.05
C CYS A 88 11.63 13.31 9.07
N LEU A 89 11.45 13.91 10.25
CA LEU A 89 12.46 13.88 11.31
C LEU A 89 12.77 12.46 11.79
N LEU A 90 11.76 11.60 11.80
CA LEU A 90 11.85 10.20 12.22
C LEU A 90 12.08 9.25 11.03
N TRP A 91 12.78 9.74 9.99
CA TRP A 91 13.05 8.94 8.81
C TRP A 91 13.79 7.64 9.17
N ARG A 92 13.27 6.54 8.66
CA ARG A 92 13.86 5.21 8.77
C ARG A 92 13.76 4.51 7.42
N ARG A 93 14.82 3.84 7.00
CA ARG A 93 14.85 3.11 5.73
C ARG A 93 13.73 2.07 5.65
N LEU A 94 13.03 2.01 4.52
CA LEU A 94 12.03 0.98 4.25
C LEU A 94 12.71 -0.40 4.16
N ARG A 95 12.31 -1.33 5.05
CA ARG A 95 12.91 -2.67 5.19
C ARG A 95 12.67 -3.60 4.00
N GLU A 96 11.64 -3.35 3.20
CA GLU A 96 11.38 -4.13 1.96
C GLU A 96 12.51 -4.01 0.94
N LYS A 97 13.35 -2.96 1.02
CA LYS A 97 14.59 -2.88 0.22
C LYS A 97 15.75 -3.68 0.79
N GLU A 98 15.70 -4.10 2.06
CA GLU A 98 16.77 -4.85 2.73
C GLU A 98 16.55 -6.35 2.63
N ILE A 99 15.30 -6.80 2.64
CA ILE A 99 14.93 -8.18 2.35
C ILE A 99 14.74 -8.25 0.84
N GLY A 100 15.75 -8.73 0.12
CA GLY A 100 15.65 -8.94 -1.33
C GLY A 100 14.36 -9.67 -1.67
N TRP A 101 13.49 -9.03 -2.45
CA TRP A 101 12.21 -9.60 -2.87
C TRP A 101 12.47 -10.67 -3.94
N CYS A 102 12.54 -11.95 -3.52
CA CYS A 102 12.55 -13.13 -4.40
C CYS A 102 11.27 -13.94 -4.19
N PRO A 103 10.17 -13.65 -4.91
CA PRO A 103 8.90 -14.36 -4.79
C PRO A 103 8.92 -15.78 -5.40
N GLU A 104 9.99 -16.17 -6.10
CA GLU A 104 10.12 -17.43 -6.84
C GLU A 104 10.59 -18.65 -6.00
N VAL A 105 10.80 -18.49 -4.69
CA VAL A 105 11.39 -19.53 -3.82
C VAL A 105 10.35 -20.23 -2.92
N ALA A 106 9.07 -19.92 -3.05
CA ALA A 106 7.99 -20.50 -2.23
C ALA A 106 7.35 -21.74 -2.88
#